data_AF-R7TEI6-F1
#
_entry.id   AF-R7TEI6-F1
#
_cell.length_a   1.000
_cell.length_b   1.000
_cell.length_c   1.000
_cell.angle_alpha   90.00
_cell.angle_beta   90.00
_cell.angle_gamma   90.00
#
_symmetry.space_group_name_H-M   'P 1'
#
loop_
_entity.id
_entity.type
_entity.pdbx_description
1 polymer ?
#
loop_
_entity_poly.entity_id
_entity_poly.type
_entity_poly.pdbx_seq_one_letter_code
_entity_poly.pdbx_strand_id
1 'polypeptide(L)' 'DPDKLYCICQRPYSKRFMICCDKCTEWYHGFCMGITKNQGKKMAVNQHVWVCPVCRGQSML' A
#
# COMPACT_ATOMS: atom_id res chain seq x y z
N ASP A 1 0.16 15.70 8.90
CA ASP A 1 1.19 16.44 8.15
C ASP A 1 0.83 16.36 6.66
N PRO A 2 0.41 17.48 6.04
CA PRO A 2 0.05 17.52 4.62
C PRO A 2 1.24 17.23 3.68
N ASP A 3 2.48 17.36 4.16
CA ASP A 3 3.69 17.17 3.36
C ASP A 3 4.31 15.78 3.53
N LYS A 4 3.75 14.95 4.43
CA LYS A 4 4.21 13.57 4.61
C LYS A 4 4.06 12.80 3.31
N LEU A 5 5.18 12.32 2.79
CA LEU A 5 5.25 11.48 1.60
C LEU A 5 4.95 10.03 1.95
N TYR A 6 4.22 9.37 1.07
CA TYR A 6 3.86 7.97 1.18
C TYR A 6 4.14 7.23 -0.12
N CYS A 7 4.05 5.90 -0.04
CA CYS A 7 4.20 4.98 -1.16
C CYS A 7 5.57 5.08 -1.84
N ILE A 8 5.88 4.12 -2.70
CA ILE A 8 7.08 4.16 -3.55
C ILE A 8 7.09 5.36 -4.52
N CYS A 9 5.94 5.98 -4.78
CA CYS A 9 5.86 7.13 -5.69
C CYS A 9 6.18 8.47 -5.03
N GLN A 10 6.49 8.49 -3.73
CA GLN A 10 6.90 9.67 -2.97
C GLN A 10 5.93 10.84 -3.14
N ARG A 11 4.63 10.57 -2.95
CA ARG A 11 3.57 11.58 -3.05
C ARG A 11 2.85 11.74 -1.71
N PRO A 12 2.37 12.95 -1.39
CA PRO A 12 1.53 13.17 -0.22
C PRO A 12 0.27 12.32 -0.23
N TYR A 13 -0.37 12.22 0.94
CA TYR A 13 -1.69 11.62 1.04
C TYR A 13 -2.66 12.34 0.09
N SER A 14 -3.43 11.54 -0.64
CA SER A 14 -4.52 12.01 -1.49
C SER A 14 -5.78 11.23 -1.12
N LYS A 15 -6.96 11.67 -1.57
CA LYS A 15 -8.23 10.92 -1.36
C LYS A 15 -8.27 9.54 -2.08
N ARG A 16 -7.14 9.07 -2.61
CA ARG A 16 -6.99 7.77 -3.28
C ARG A 16 -6.94 6.65 -2.24
N PHE A 17 -7.42 5.47 -2.62
CA PHE A 17 -7.32 4.28 -1.79
C PHE A 17 -5.85 3.91 -1.52
N MET A 18 -5.56 3.59 -0.25
CA MET A 18 -4.25 3.15 0.21
C MET A 18 -4.35 1.83 0.99
N ILE A 19 -3.26 1.08 1.00
CA ILE A 19 -3.08 -0.18 1.73
C ILE A 19 -1.84 -0.07 2.62
N CYS A 20 -1.92 -0.62 3.83
CA CYS A 20 -0.83 -0.65 4.80
C CYS A 20 -0.10 -1.99 4.71
N CYS A 21 1.23 -1.97 4.71
CA CYS A 21 2.04 -3.18 4.78
C CYS A 21 2.09 -3.71 6.22
N ASP A 22 1.71 -4.96 6.43
CA ASP A 22 1.69 -5.57 7.77
C ASP A 22 3.09 -5.75 8.38
N LYS A 23 4.16 -5.69 7.58
CA LYS A 23 5.55 -5.85 8.04
C LYS A 23 6.23 -4.53 8.41
N CYS A 24 6.13 -3.49 7.56
CA CYS A 24 6.83 -2.22 7.77
C CYS A 24 5.92 -1.06 8.13
N THR A 25 4.61 -1.28 8.23
CA THR A 25 3.57 -0.29 8.58
C THR A 25 3.50 0.95 7.68
N GLU A 26 4.24 0.94 6.55
CA GLU A 26 4.18 1.96 5.52
C GLU A 26 2.92 1.85 4.66
N TRP A 27 2.46 2.99 4.16
CA TRP A 27 1.24 3.11 3.36
C TRP A 27 1.54 3.28 1.88
N TYR A 28 0.80 2.56 1.04
CA TYR A 28 0.98 2.52 -0.40
C TYR A 28 -0.33 2.83 -1.11
N HIS A 29 -0.25 3.59 -2.20
CA HIS A 29 -1.41 3.76 -3.08
C HIS A 29 -1.75 2.41 -3.72
N GLY A 30 -3.01 1.99 -3.61
CA GLY A 30 -3.45 0.71 -4.19
C GLY A 30 -3.11 0.61 -5.68
N PHE A 31 -3.33 1.70 -6.43
CA PHE A 31 -2.96 1.80 -7.85
C PHE A 31 -1.46 1.51 -8.11
N CYS A 32 -0.56 2.09 -7.30
CA CYS A 32 0.89 1.88 -7.46
C CYS A 32 1.28 0.43 -7.17
N MET A 33 0.50 -0.30 -6.37
CA MET A 33 0.74 -1.70 -6.02
C MET A 33 -0.07 -2.69 -6.89
N GLY A 34 -0.84 -2.21 -7.88
CA GLY A 34 -1.74 -3.06 -8.67
C GLY A 34 -2.93 -3.62 -7.89
N ILE A 35 -3.33 -2.97 -6.80
CA ILE A 35 -4.40 -3.41 -5.89
C ILE A 35 -5.58 -2.45 -5.96
N THR A 36 -6.74 -2.98 -6.35
CA THR A 36 -8.00 -2.26 -6.34
C THR A 36 -8.57 -2.13 -4.93
N LYS A 37 -9.41 -1.12 -4.71
CA LYS A 37 -10.14 -0.94 -3.44
C LYS A 37 -10.96 -2.18 -3.06
N ASN A 38 -11.53 -2.88 -4.03
CA ASN A 38 -12.30 -4.10 -3.78
C ASN A 38 -11.42 -5.27 -3.31
N GLN A 39 -10.25 -5.47 -3.93
CA GLN A 39 -9.26 -6.44 -3.43
C GLN A 39 -8.82 -6.09 -2.01
N GLY A 40 -8.51 -4.82 -1.73
CA GLY A 40 -8.18 -4.34 -0.39
C GLY A 40 -9.25 -4.67 0.66
N LYS A 41 -10.52 -4.40 0.35
CA LYS A 41 -11.65 -4.77 1.22
C LYS A 41 -11.73 -6.27 1.46
N LYS A 42 -11.60 -7.09 0.41
CA LYS A 42 -11.61 -8.56 0.53
C LYS A 42 -10.47 -9.06 1.41
N MET A 43 -9.27 -8.49 1.27
CA MET A 43 -8.13 -8.82 2.14
C MET A 43 -8.43 -8.50 3.60
N ALA A 44 -8.98 -7.32 3.89
CA ALA A 44 -9.34 -6.93 5.25
C ALA A 44 -10.42 -7.86 5.87
N VAL A 45 -11.48 -8.18 5.12
CA VAL A 45 -12.55 -9.09 5.58
C VAL A 45 -12.01 -10.50 5.85
N ASN A 46 -11.11 -10.98 5.01
CA ASN A 46 -10.54 -12.33 5.13
C ASN A 46 -9.30 -12.38 6.04
N GLN A 47 -8.97 -11.29 6.74
CA GLN A 47 -7.75 -11.17 7.56
C GLN A 47 -6.47 -11.57 6.81
N HIS A 48 -6.41 -11.27 5.52
CA HIS A 48 -5.28 -11.59 4.68
C HIS A 48 -4.14 -10.58 4.92
N VAL A 49 -2.98 -11.11 5.32
CA VAL A 49 -1.75 -10.34 5.50
C VAL A 49 -1.22 -9.89 4.14
N TRP A 50 -1.05 -8.58 3.97
CA TRP A 50 -0.43 -8.00 2.79
C TRP A 50 0.97 -7.44 3.12
N VAL A 51 1.96 -7.94 2.39
CA VAL A 51 3.37 -7.51 2.51
C VAL A 51 3.80 -6.81 1.22
N CYS A 52 4.30 -5.57 1.34
CA CYS A 52 4.74 -4.79 0.19
C CYS A 52 5.93 -5.42 -0.56
N PRO A 53 6.15 -5.09 -1.85
CA PRO A 53 7.27 -5.62 -2.63
C PRO A 53 8.65 -5.42 -2.00
N VAL A 54 8.89 -4.24 -1.41
CA VAL A 54 10.15 -3.91 -0.70
C VAL A 54 10.40 -4.92 0.44
N CYS A 55 9.39 -5.18 1.25
CA CYS A 55 9.46 -6.11 2.36
C CYS A 55 9.60 -7.59 1.95
N ARG A 56 9.14 -7.93 0.74
CA ARG A 56 9.29 -9.26 0.10
C ARG A 56 10.63 -9.42 -0.61
N GLY A 57 11.47 -8.39 -0.67
CA GLY A 57 12.73 -8.42 -1.43
C GLY A 57 12.55 -8.42 -2.94
N GLN A 58 11.37 -8.03 -3.44
CA GLN A 58 11.12 -7.88 -4.87
C GLN A 58 11.48 -6.46 -5.30
N SER A 59 12.43 -6.34 -6.23
CA SER A 59 12.70 -5.06 -6.89
C SER A 59 11.57 -4.78 -7.88
N MET A 60 10.91 -3.63 -7.72
CA MET A 60 9.93 -3.12 -8.68
C MET A 60 10.72 -2.47 -9.83
N LEU A 61 11.33 -3.29 -10.69
CA LEU A 61 11.92 -2.87 -11.96
C LEU A 61 10.84 -2.80 -13.04
#